data_AF-A0A965RCB0-F1
#
_entry.id   AF-A0A965RCB0-F1
#
_cell.length_a   1.000
_cell.length_b   1.000
_cell.length_c   1.000
_cell.angle_alpha   90.00
_cell.angle_beta   90.00
_cell.angle_gamma   90.00
#
_symmetry.space_group_name_H-M   'P 1'
#
loop_
_entity.id
_entity.type
_entity.pdbx_description
1 polymer ?
#
loop_
_entity_poly.entity_id
_entity_poly.type
_entity_poly.pdbx_seq_one_letter_code
_entity_poly.pdbx_strand_id
1 'polypeptide(L)'
;MEAFLVSTGIVALAEIGDKTQLLALVLAAKYRKPIPIIFGILIATLVNHAVAGYVGAWVASAVGAELMRWILGVSFLAMAAWMLVPDKLDDDDGTKSARYGVFLTTFLAFFVVEIGDKTQIATVALAAKYSSLVAVVGGTT
;
A
#
# COMPACT_ATOMS: atom_id res chain seq x y z
N MET A 1 -13.09 7.72 13.09
CA MET A 1 -12.65 6.37 13.50
C MET A 1 -12.99 5.32 12.46
N GLU A 2 -14.21 5.35 11.87
CA GLU A 2 -14.61 4.43 10.80
C GLU A 2 -13.61 4.36 9.64
N ALA A 3 -13.22 5.51 9.05
CA ALA A 3 -12.28 5.55 7.92
C ALA A 3 -10.96 4.82 8.20
N PHE A 4 -10.40 5.01 9.40
CA PHE A 4 -9.17 4.32 9.83
C PHE A 4 -9.40 2.81 9.92
N LEU A 5 -10.40 2.36 10.68
CA LEU A 5 -10.66 0.93 10.91
C LEU A 5 -11.05 0.17 9.63
N VAL A 6 -11.85 0.79 8.77
CA VAL A 6 -12.24 0.19 7.48
C VAL A 6 -11.04 0.09 6.56
N SER A 7 -10.22 1.15 6.49
CA SER A 7 -8.99 1.14 5.68
C SER A 7 -8.01 0.08 6.16
N THR A 8 -7.80 -0.01 7.48
CA THR A 8 -6.97 -1.06 8.09
C THR A 8 -7.49 -2.44 7.80
N GLY A 9 -8.80 -2.68 7.97
CA GLY A 9 -9.38 -4.00 7.70
C GLY A 9 -9.21 -4.43 6.23
N ILE A 10 -9.48 -3.52 5.29
CA ILE A 10 -9.38 -3.82 3.85
C ILE A 10 -7.93 -4.06 3.44
N VAL A 11 -7.01 -3.17 3.83
CA VAL A 11 -5.60 -3.29 3.43
C VAL A 11 -4.93 -4.46 4.14
N ALA A 12 -5.22 -4.69 5.42
CA ALA A 12 -4.70 -5.86 6.12
C ALA A 12 -5.13 -7.17 5.43
N LEU A 13 -6.38 -7.27 4.97
CA LEU A 13 -6.83 -8.44 4.21
C LEU A 13 -6.12 -8.55 2.85
N ALA A 14 -5.89 -7.42 2.17
CA ALA A 14 -5.20 -7.40 0.89
C ALA A 14 -3.72 -7.82 1.01
N GLU A 15 -3.05 -7.46 2.11
CA GLU A 15 -1.62 -7.68 2.34
C GLU A 15 -1.29 -9.02 3.01
N ILE A 16 -2.29 -9.81 3.45
CA ILE A 16 -2.03 -11.13 4.06
C ILE A 16 -1.45 -12.08 3.01
N GLY A 17 -0.22 -12.55 3.25
CA GLY A 17 0.47 -13.50 2.39
C GLY A 17 1.10 -12.88 1.14
N ASP A 18 1.24 -11.56 1.10
CA ASP A 18 1.77 -10.84 -0.05
C ASP A 18 3.31 -10.93 -0.18
N LYS A 19 3.83 -10.64 -1.38
CA LYS A 19 5.25 -10.50 -1.73
C LYS A 19 5.97 -9.53 -0.78
N THR A 20 5.32 -8.48 -0.30
CA THR A 20 5.85 -7.51 0.67
C THR A 20 6.21 -8.18 2.00
N GLN A 21 5.41 -9.14 2.47
CA GLN A 21 5.70 -9.92 3.67
C GLN A 21 6.93 -10.82 3.49
N LEU A 22 7.03 -11.48 2.33
CA LEU A 22 8.18 -12.33 2.01
C LEU A 22 9.47 -11.50 1.87
N LEU A 23 9.39 -10.32 1.25
CA LEU A 23 10.50 -9.37 1.16
C LEU A 23 10.94 -8.90 2.55
N ALA A 24 10.00 -8.56 3.44
CA ALA A 24 10.31 -8.21 4.83
C ALA A 24 11.08 -9.34 5.53
N LEU A 25 10.65 -10.59 5.34
CA LEU A 25 11.29 -11.78 5.91
C LEU A 25 12.71 -11.97 5.37
N VAL A 26 12.93 -11.82 4.05
CA VAL A 26 14.25 -11.90 3.42
C VAL A 26 15.19 -10.81 3.96
N LEU A 27 14.72 -9.56 4.05
CA LEU A 27 15.52 -8.45 4.59
C LEU A 27 15.85 -8.67 6.07
N ALA A 28 14.90 -9.16 6.86
CA ALA A 28 15.11 -9.48 8.28
C ALA A 28 16.15 -10.60 8.46
N ALA A 29 16.05 -11.67 7.66
CA ALA A 29 16.99 -12.79 7.69
C ALA A 29 18.41 -12.37 7.25
N LYS A 30 18.51 -11.55 6.19
CA LYS A 30 19.77 -11.07 5.61
C LYS A 30 20.49 -10.05 6.49
N TYR A 31 19.79 -9.01 6.94
CA TYR A 31 20.42 -7.88 7.61
C TYR A 31 20.38 -7.95 9.13
N ARG A 32 19.46 -8.72 9.73
CA ARG A 32 19.30 -8.88 11.19
C ARG A 32 19.23 -7.55 11.96
N LYS A 33 18.67 -6.52 11.32
CA LYS A 33 18.51 -5.15 11.87
C LYS A 33 17.03 -4.75 11.78
N PRO A 34 16.17 -5.19 12.72
CA PRO A 34 14.72 -5.00 12.61
C PRO A 34 14.30 -3.54 12.66
N ILE A 35 14.94 -2.70 13.49
CA ILE A 35 14.53 -1.30 13.66
C ILE A 35 14.65 -0.50 12.34
N PRO A 36 15.82 -0.48 11.64
CA PRO A 36 15.91 0.15 10.33
C PRO A 36 14.94 -0.38 9.29
N ILE A 37 14.62 -1.69 9.33
CA ILE A 37 13.70 -2.32 8.39
C ILE A 37 12.27 -1.81 8.65
N ILE A 38 11.81 -1.86 9.90
CA ILE A 38 10.47 -1.39 10.30
C ILE A 38 10.25 0.07 9.89
N PHE A 39 11.20 0.95 10.20
CA PHE A 39 11.08 2.36 9.81
C PHE A 39 11.18 2.56 8.30
N GLY A 40 11.98 1.75 7.60
CA GLY A 40 12.06 1.79 6.14
C GLY A 40 10.72 1.44 5.49
N ILE A 41 10.08 0.35 5.94
CA ILE A 41 8.75 -0.08 5.48
C ILE A 41 7.72 1.00 5.81
N LEU A 42 7.63 1.41 7.08
CA LEU A 42 6.64 2.39 7.54
C LEU A 42 6.69 3.70 6.75
N ILE A 43 7.88 4.25 6.51
CA ILE A 43 8.00 5.51 5.77
C ILE A 43 7.73 5.31 4.29
N ALA A 44 8.12 4.17 3.71
CA ALA A 44 7.83 3.85 2.32
C ALA A 44 6.31 3.75 2.09
N THR A 45 5.62 3.00 2.94
CA THR A 45 4.16 2.82 2.84
C THR A 45 3.44 4.13 3.14
N LEU A 46 3.82 4.90 4.16
CA LEU A 46 3.22 6.21 4.43
C LEU A 46 3.30 7.16 3.23
N VAL A 47 4.46 7.23 2.57
CA VAL A 47 4.64 8.11 1.39
C VAL A 47 3.77 7.61 0.24
N ASN A 48 3.81 6.31 -0.07
CA ASN A 48 2.99 5.72 -1.13
C ASN A 48 1.49 5.94 -0.90
N HIS A 49 1.02 5.66 0.31
CA HIS A 49 -0.38 5.78 0.68
C HIS A 49 -0.84 7.24 0.77
N ALA A 50 0.04 8.17 1.18
CA ALA A 50 -0.25 9.60 1.13
C ALA A 50 -0.43 10.11 -0.30
N VAL A 51 0.42 9.68 -1.24
CA VAL A 51 0.29 10.02 -2.66
C VAL A 51 -1.00 9.43 -3.23
N ALA A 52 -1.24 8.14 -3.02
CA ALA A 52 -2.45 7.44 -3.45
C ALA A 52 -3.72 8.11 -2.89
N GLY A 53 -3.71 8.43 -1.60
CA GLY A 53 -4.83 9.09 -0.94
C GLY A 53 -5.07 10.50 -1.48
N TYR A 54 -4.01 11.28 -1.72
CA TYR A 54 -4.14 12.60 -2.33
C TYR A 54 -4.76 12.53 -3.73
N VAL A 55 -4.32 11.57 -4.55
CA VAL A 55 -4.91 11.30 -5.86
C VAL A 55 -6.39 10.93 -5.73
N GLY A 56 -6.76 10.07 -4.78
CA GLY A 56 -8.16 9.71 -4.53
C GLY A 56 -9.04 10.90 -4.14
N ALA A 57 -8.57 11.73 -3.22
CA ALA A 57 -9.26 12.95 -2.82
C ALA A 57 -9.40 13.96 -3.98
N TRP A 58 -8.36 14.09 -4.81
CA TRP A 58 -8.39 14.93 -6.00
C TRP A 58 -9.41 14.43 -7.03
N VAL A 59 -9.40 13.13 -7.34
CA VAL A 59 -10.39 12.51 -8.24
C VAL A 59 -11.80 12.76 -7.72
N ALA A 60 -12.05 12.59 -6.42
CA ALA A 60 -13.35 12.86 -5.82
C ALA A 60 -13.82 14.30 -5.93
N SER A 61 -12.91 15.27 -5.93
CA SER A 61 -13.25 16.67 -6.19
C SER A 61 -13.55 16.96 -7.66
N ALA A 62 -13.06 16.14 -8.58
CA ALA A 62 -13.14 16.37 -10.02
C ALA A 62 -14.33 15.69 -10.71
N VAL A 63 -14.87 14.60 -10.15
CA VAL A 63 -16.02 13.87 -10.73
C VAL A 63 -17.30 14.02 -9.92
N GLY A 64 -18.45 13.93 -10.60
CA GLY A 64 -19.76 13.98 -9.95
C GLY A 64 -20.07 12.73 -9.10
N ALA A 65 -20.95 12.88 -8.12
CA ALA A 65 -21.28 11.84 -7.15
C ALA A 65 -21.79 10.52 -7.76
N GLU A 66 -22.59 10.58 -8.83
CA GLU A 66 -23.11 9.38 -9.51
C GLU A 66 -21.98 8.57 -10.17
N LEU A 67 -21.07 9.24 -10.88
CA LEU A 67 -19.92 8.59 -11.50
C LEU A 67 -18.98 8.02 -10.44
N MET A 68 -18.75 8.76 -9.34
CA MET A 68 -17.95 8.28 -8.22
C MET A 68 -18.52 7.00 -7.60
N ARG A 69 -19.85 6.89 -7.45
CA ARG A 69 -20.49 5.67 -6.94
C ARG A 69 -20.15 4.45 -7.78
N TRP A 70 -20.18 4.59 -9.11
CA TRP A 70 -19.81 3.50 -10.03
C TRP A 70 -18.31 3.20 -10.01
N ILE A 71 -17.46 4.23 -9.99
CA ILE A 71 -16.00 4.07 -9.87
C ILE A 71 -15.66 3.24 -8.63
N LEU A 72 -16.19 3.61 -7.47
CA LEU A 72 -15.95 2.89 -6.21
C LEU A 72 -16.49 1.46 -6.24
N GLY A 73 -17.71 1.27 -6.73
CA GLY A 73 -18.32 -0.06 -6.83
C GLY A 73 -17.50 -1.00 -7.70
N VAL A 74 -17.11 -0.54 -8.89
CA VAL A 74 -16.29 -1.32 -9.84
C VAL A 74 -14.89 -1.56 -9.27
N SER A 75 -14.26 -0.57 -8.64
CA SER A 75 -12.92 -0.73 -8.06
C SER A 75 -12.90 -1.76 -6.94
N PHE A 76 -13.92 -1.78 -6.06
CA PHE A 76 -13.99 -2.79 -4.99
C PHE A 76 -14.21 -4.21 -5.53
N LEU A 77 -15.02 -4.37 -6.59
CA LEU A 77 -15.19 -5.66 -7.25
C LEU A 77 -13.90 -6.13 -7.94
N ALA A 78 -13.21 -5.22 -8.63
CA ALA A 78 -11.91 -5.51 -9.25
C ALA A 78 -10.86 -5.91 -8.19
N MET A 79 -10.81 -5.18 -7.08
CA MET A 79 -9.94 -5.50 -5.93
C MET A 79 -10.26 -6.86 -5.32
N ALA A 80 -11.54 -7.18 -5.11
CA ALA A 80 -11.95 -8.48 -4.59
C ALA A 80 -11.52 -9.62 -5.52
N ALA A 81 -11.64 -9.44 -6.83
CA ALA A 81 -11.17 -10.41 -7.81
C ALA A 81 -9.63 -10.55 -7.81
N TRP A 82 -8.89 -9.43 -7.71
CA TRP A 82 -7.43 -9.44 -7.65
C TRP A 82 -6.92 -10.17 -6.40
N MET A 83 -7.53 -9.95 -5.23
CA MET A 83 -7.16 -10.63 -3.98
C MET A 83 -7.27 -12.17 -4.05
N LEU A 84 -8.00 -12.74 -5.02
CA LEU A 84 -8.07 -14.19 -5.22
C LEU A 84 -6.85 -14.76 -5.94
N VAL A 85 -6.01 -13.92 -6.55
CA VAL A 85 -4.79 -14.29 -7.24
C VAL A 85 -3.62 -14.16 -6.26
N PRO A 86 -2.93 -15.26 -5.90
CA PRO A 86 -1.80 -15.20 -4.97
C PRO A 86 -0.61 -14.47 -5.59
N ASP A 87 -0.03 -13.55 -4.83
CA ASP A 87 1.20 -12.87 -5.21
C ASP A 87 2.41 -13.80 -5.09
N LYS A 88 3.41 -13.55 -5.93
CA LYS A 88 4.69 -14.25 -5.93
C LYS A 88 5.80 -13.22 -5.86
N LEU A 89 6.88 -13.55 -5.16
CA LEU A 89 8.12 -12.81 -5.28
C LEU A 89 8.76 -13.16 -6.63
N ASP A 90 8.98 -12.17 -7.48
CA ASP A 90 9.82 -12.34 -8.66
C ASP A 90 11.31 -12.16 -8.28
N ASP A 91 12.20 -12.89 -8.96
CA ASP A 91 13.63 -12.92 -8.63
C ASP A 91 14.31 -11.53 -8.75
N ASP A 92 13.76 -10.60 -9.53
CA ASP A 92 14.32 -9.25 -9.71
C ASP A 92 13.81 -8.23 -8.65
N ASP A 93 12.80 -8.60 -7.86
CA ASP A 93 12.29 -7.79 -6.73
C ASP A 93 13.22 -7.90 -5.49
N GLY A 94 14.20 -8.82 -5.55
CA GLY A 94 15.08 -9.22 -4.45
C GLY A 94 16.49 -8.63 -4.51
N THR A 95 16.68 -7.42 -3.96
CA THR A 95 17.97 -6.91 -3.46
C THR A 95 19.15 -6.93 -4.44
N LYS A 96 19.13 -6.06 -5.46
CA LYS A 96 20.38 -5.62 -6.10
C LYS A 96 21.32 -5.07 -5.02
N SER A 97 22.60 -5.49 -5.06
CA SER A 97 23.62 -5.18 -4.04
C SER A 97 23.61 -3.69 -3.69
N ALA A 98 23.07 -3.36 -2.51
CA ALA A 98 22.83 -1.98 -2.14
C ALA A 98 24.15 -1.34 -1.70
N ARG A 99 24.56 -0.30 -2.43
CA ARG A 99 25.60 0.65 -2.03
C ARG A 99 25.15 1.55 -0.86
N TYR A 100 23.97 1.32 -0.30
CA TYR A 100 23.26 2.14 0.69
C TYR A 100 23.04 1.40 2.02
N GLY A 101 22.75 2.14 3.10
CA GLY A 101 22.42 1.55 4.42
C GLY A 101 21.11 0.75 4.43
N VAL A 102 20.92 -0.10 5.45
CA VAL A 102 19.75 -1.01 5.57
C VAL A 102 18.42 -0.27 5.50
N PHE A 103 18.28 0.85 6.23
CA PHE A 103 17.07 1.68 6.19
C PHE A 103 16.71 2.11 4.76
N LEU A 104 17.65 2.72 4.04
CA LEU A 104 17.42 3.23 2.70
C LEU A 104 17.18 2.11 1.69
N THR A 105 17.86 0.98 1.87
CA THR A 105 17.63 -0.23 1.07
C THR A 105 16.20 -0.73 1.23
N THR A 106 15.72 -0.84 2.47
CA THR A 106 14.35 -1.27 2.76
C THR A 106 13.32 -0.26 2.25
N PHE A 107 13.55 1.04 2.52
CA PHE A 107 12.67 2.11 2.05
C PHE A 107 12.49 2.05 0.53
N LEU A 108 13.59 2.03 -0.24
CA LEU A 108 13.50 2.01 -1.70
C LEU A 108 12.86 0.72 -2.23
N ALA A 109 13.19 -0.43 -1.63
CA ALA A 109 12.61 -1.70 -2.06
C ALA A 109 11.09 -1.71 -1.88
N PHE A 110 10.59 -1.38 -0.67
CA PHE A 110 9.15 -1.31 -0.41
C PHE A 110 8.49 -0.19 -1.22
N PHE A 111 9.13 0.97 -1.32
CA PHE A 111 8.57 2.09 -2.07
C PHE A 111 8.29 1.70 -3.53
N VAL A 112 9.24 1.03 -4.19
CA VAL A 112 9.08 0.61 -5.59
C VAL A 112 8.08 -0.54 -5.72
N VAL A 113 8.17 -1.57 -4.86
CA VAL A 113 7.31 -2.76 -4.90
C VAL A 113 5.83 -2.40 -4.72
N GLU A 114 5.55 -1.37 -3.92
CA GLU A 114 4.19 -0.92 -3.62
C GLU A 114 3.62 0.07 -4.64
N ILE A 115 4.40 0.55 -5.62
CA ILE A 115 3.88 1.42 -6.67
C ILE A 115 2.94 0.64 -7.58
N GLY A 116 1.69 1.09 -7.66
CA GLY A 116 0.67 0.49 -8.51
C GLY A 116 0.08 -0.81 -7.98
N ASP A 117 0.36 -1.17 -6.72
CA ASP A 117 -0.21 -2.35 -6.10
C ASP A 117 -1.70 -2.16 -5.78
N LYS A 118 -2.39 -3.28 -5.52
CA LYS A 118 -3.79 -3.37 -5.11
C LYS A 118 -4.07 -2.47 -3.90
N THR A 119 -3.13 -2.33 -2.96
CA THR A 119 -3.27 -1.44 -1.79
C THR A 119 -3.30 0.04 -2.15
N GLN A 120 -2.51 0.50 -3.13
CA GLN A 120 -2.62 1.87 -3.64
C GLN A 120 -3.98 2.12 -4.28
N ILE A 121 -4.51 1.18 -5.06
CA ILE A 121 -5.83 1.29 -5.67
C ILE A 121 -6.92 1.36 -4.59
N ALA A 122 -6.85 0.48 -3.59
CA ALA A 122 -7.76 0.52 -2.45
C ALA A 122 -7.69 1.87 -1.72
N THR A 123 -6.49 2.41 -1.53
CA THR A 123 -6.26 3.69 -0.86
C THR A 123 -6.84 4.88 -1.63
N VAL A 124 -6.68 4.89 -2.96
CA VAL A 124 -7.31 5.88 -3.85
C VAL A 124 -8.83 5.83 -3.68
N ALA A 125 -9.43 4.63 -3.75
CA ALA A 125 -10.87 4.47 -3.59
C ALA A 125 -11.36 4.88 -2.18
N LEU A 126 -10.62 4.51 -1.13
CA LEU A 126 -10.96 4.86 0.24
C LEU A 126 -10.85 6.37 0.49
N ALA A 127 -9.82 7.03 -0.04
CA ALA A 127 -9.67 8.48 0.07
C ALA A 127 -10.67 9.25 -0.80
N ALA A 128 -11.18 8.63 -1.87
CA ALA A 128 -12.29 9.19 -2.64
C ALA A 128 -13.64 9.07 -1.90
N LYS A 129 -13.79 8.04 -1.06
CA LYS A 129 -15.00 7.81 -0.24
C LYS A 129 -15.01 8.61 1.07
N TYR A 130 -13.88 8.67 1.76
CA TYR A 130 -13.76 9.26 3.09
C TYR A 130 -13.06 10.63 3.05
N SER A 131 -13.61 11.60 3.78
CA SER A 131 -13.06 12.97 3.82
C SER A 131 -11.75 13.10 4.60
N SER A 132 -11.46 12.17 5.52
CA SER A 132 -10.29 12.25 6.38
C SER A 132 -9.10 11.51 5.74
N LEU A 133 -8.29 12.25 4.98
CA LEU A 133 -7.08 11.72 4.35
C LEU A 133 -6.11 11.10 5.37
N VAL A 134 -5.90 11.77 6.51
CA VAL A 134 -4.99 11.28 7.57
C VAL A 134 -5.46 9.93 8.14
N ALA A 135 -6.77 9.77 8.33
CA ALA A 135 -7.32 8.50 8.83
C ALA A 135 -7.21 7.38 7.80
N VAL A 136 -7.40 7.67 6.51
CA VAL A 136 -7.22 6.70 5.44
C VAL A 136 -5.75 6.29 5.36
N VAL A 137 -4.84 7.26 5.18
CA VAL A 137 -3.39 7.00 5.05
C VAL A 137 -2.83 6.24 6.25
N GLY A 138 -3.21 6.67 7.46
CA GLY A 138 -2.79 5.97 8.68
C GLY A 138 -3.41 4.60 8.85
N GLY A 139 -4.60 4.37 8.27
CA GLY A 139 -5.27 3.07 8.32
C GLY A 139 -4.73 2.09 7.29
N THR A 140 -4.28 2.57 6.14
CA THR A 140 -3.74 1.75 5.04
C THR A 140 -2.23 1.47 5.15
N THR A 141 -1.58 1.92 6.22
CA THR A 141 -0.12 1.78 6.45
C THR A 141 0.11 0.91 7.68
#